data_AF-A0A6C0IHT1-F1
#
_entry.id   AF-A0A6C0IHT1-F1
#
_cell.length_a   1.000
_cell.length_b   1.000
_cell.length_c   1.000
_cell.angle_alpha   90.00
_cell.angle_beta   90.00
_cell.angle_gamma   90.00
#
_symmetry.space_group_name_H-M   'P 1'
#
loop_
_entity.id
_entity.type
_entity.pdbx_description
1 polymer ?
#
loop_
_entity_poly.entity_id
_entity_poly.type
_entity_poly.pdbx_seq_one_letter_code
_entity_poly.pdbx_strand_id
1 'polypeptide(L)'
;MESFQENWRNMVIFTKTVHPITRQFMLEPNTLHAINSAEEDMLHSYRNRINTYELSLTNGKNWEYYKKIVNPFELVYTQKKYDYFPDSICCLRPLSRSYFKMVEILDLIKFFDIQYIPVSGLSGVTQGLRTAHVCEGPGGFIEALFDESAKRKRKVNVSVAMTLRSRQSNIPGWKRASQFLQKNKNIRVIFGEDHTGDIMKAINQQYFIDYAIHPDYGGKMDIFTADGGFDFSYDYTKQEQMIFPLLVASTKIGFEVLKVGGTFILKLFDFYQKSTVDLLYLLSYHFQEWTIYKPGMSRPCNPEHYFIGKGFIGCSDEVLDSMRLWCCILENNQPLDSLFYTPYAPDFSSIIRHLREESFKSQTEYLERVFFMIDKNDDELIKSYLKRNEKSSYEWCVRFNVPIYSQRRRLVEASHSDLPASSPR
;
A
#
# COMPACT_ATOMS: atom_id res chain seq x y z
N MET A 1 27.69 13.62 -2.17
CA MET A 1 26.91 13.38 -3.40
C MET A 1 26.27 12.02 -3.27
N GLU A 2 25.09 11.94 -2.69
CA GLU A 2 24.30 10.70 -2.72
C GLU A 2 23.16 10.93 -3.69
N SER A 3 23.17 10.20 -4.79
CA SER A 3 21.99 10.08 -5.64
C SER A 3 20.86 9.53 -4.77
N PHE A 4 19.77 10.26 -4.63
CA PHE A 4 18.52 9.64 -4.19
C PHE A 4 18.27 8.47 -5.14
N GLN A 5 18.49 7.24 -4.67
CA GLN A 5 18.13 6.07 -5.46
C GLN A 5 16.63 6.19 -5.72
N GLU A 6 16.28 6.26 -7.00
CA GLU A 6 14.90 6.22 -7.45
C GLU A 6 14.25 4.96 -6.86
N ASN A 7 13.46 5.08 -5.78
CA ASN A 7 12.90 3.93 -5.05
C ASN A 7 12.13 2.95 -5.97
N TRP A 8 11.61 3.44 -7.10
CA TRP A 8 10.94 2.63 -8.12
C TRP A 8 11.89 1.83 -9.04
N ARG A 9 13.18 2.14 -9.12
CA ARG A 9 14.16 1.37 -9.92
C ARG A 9 14.57 0.05 -9.28
N ASN A 10 14.32 -0.10 -7.98
CA ASN A 10 14.74 -1.27 -7.21
C ASN A 10 13.61 -2.27 -6.95
N MET A 11 12.46 -2.15 -7.61
CA MET A 11 11.39 -3.13 -7.45
C MET A 11 11.83 -4.50 -7.98
N VAL A 12 12.10 -5.44 -7.06
CA VAL A 12 12.43 -6.82 -7.39
C VAL A 12 11.15 -7.65 -7.40
N ILE A 13 10.88 -8.32 -8.53
CA ILE A 13 9.77 -9.27 -8.66
C ILE A 13 10.33 -10.68 -8.48
N PHE A 14 9.76 -11.40 -7.52
CA PHE A 14 10.09 -12.79 -7.25
C PHE A 14 9.11 -13.72 -7.95
N THR A 15 9.58 -14.90 -8.34
CA THR A 15 8.70 -15.96 -8.84
C THR A 15 7.97 -16.65 -7.68
N LYS A 16 6.89 -17.35 -8.02
CA LYS A 16 6.12 -18.20 -7.11
C LYS A 16 7.02 -19.07 -6.23
N THR A 17 6.71 -19.15 -4.95
CA THR A 17 7.30 -20.16 -4.06
C THR A 17 6.87 -21.58 -4.46
N VAL A 18 7.82 -22.48 -4.71
CA VAL A 18 7.57 -23.82 -5.31
C VAL A 18 7.30 -24.93 -4.28
N HIS A 19 7.43 -24.66 -2.98
CA HIS A 19 7.18 -25.66 -1.93
C HIS A 19 5.69 -25.76 -1.56
N PRO A 20 5.08 -26.97 -1.58
CA PRO A 20 3.67 -27.15 -1.24
C PRO A 20 3.35 -26.78 0.21
N ILE A 21 2.22 -26.10 0.42
CA ILE A 21 1.69 -25.70 1.72
C ILE A 21 0.80 -26.80 2.36
N THR A 22 0.53 -27.90 1.64
CA THR A 22 -0.55 -28.86 1.96
C THR A 22 -0.40 -29.54 3.34
N ARG A 23 -1.53 -29.61 4.08
CA ARG A 23 -1.72 -30.28 5.39
C ARG A 23 -0.93 -29.74 6.58
N GLN A 24 -0.65 -28.43 6.60
CA GLN A 24 0.22 -27.82 7.61
C GLN A 24 -0.38 -26.58 8.26
N PHE A 25 -1.68 -26.33 8.08
CA PHE A 25 -2.38 -25.19 8.66
C PHE A 25 -2.62 -25.37 10.16
N MET A 26 -2.29 -24.35 10.94
CA MET A 26 -2.67 -24.22 12.34
C MET A 26 -4.13 -23.79 12.41
N LEU A 27 -5.02 -24.71 12.78
CA LEU A 27 -6.47 -24.50 12.77
C LEU A 27 -7.04 -24.13 14.14
N GLU A 28 -6.22 -24.18 15.19
CA GLU A 28 -6.60 -23.83 16.56
C GLU A 28 -5.96 -22.50 16.98
N PRO A 29 -6.59 -21.77 17.92
CA PRO A 29 -5.96 -20.63 18.57
C PRO A 29 -4.60 -21.01 19.14
N ASN A 30 -3.61 -20.13 18.97
CA ASN A 30 -2.26 -20.38 19.45
C ASN A 30 -1.55 -19.09 19.82
N THR A 31 -0.68 -19.21 20.82
CA THR A 31 0.19 -18.13 21.28
C THR A 31 1.63 -18.60 21.24
N LEU A 32 2.50 -17.76 20.72
CA LEU A 32 3.94 -17.99 20.74
C LEU A 32 4.59 -17.05 21.76
N HIS A 33 5.55 -17.57 22.51
CA HIS A 33 6.47 -16.72 23.26
C HIS A 33 7.43 -16.04 22.28
N ALA A 34 7.00 -14.91 21.72
CA ALA A 34 7.83 -14.13 20.82
C ALA A 34 8.97 -13.48 21.60
N ILE A 35 10.20 -13.77 21.20
CA ILE A 35 11.38 -12.98 21.57
C ILE A 35 11.64 -12.10 20.37
N ASN A 36 11.55 -10.78 20.56
CA ASN A 36 11.85 -9.81 19.52
C ASN A 36 13.27 -10.04 19.00
N SER A 37 13.44 -9.87 17.70
CA SER A 37 14.79 -9.82 17.14
C SER A 37 15.52 -8.55 17.61
N ALA A 38 16.86 -8.57 17.64
CA ALA A 38 17.64 -7.37 17.96
C ALA A 38 17.33 -6.20 17.01
N GLU A 39 16.99 -6.51 15.75
CA GLU A 39 16.55 -5.52 14.76
C GLU A 39 15.21 -4.88 15.14
N GLU A 40 14.24 -5.69 15.58
CA GLU A 40 12.92 -5.24 16.04
C GLU A 40 13.00 -4.40 17.32
N ASP A 41 13.81 -4.83 18.29
CA ASP A 41 14.05 -4.05 19.51
C ASP A 41 14.71 -2.70 19.20
N MET A 42 15.65 -2.68 18.25
CA MET A 42 16.22 -1.42 17.77
C MET A 42 15.14 -0.55 17.13
N LEU A 43 14.28 -1.09 16.26
CA LEU A 43 13.20 -0.32 15.66
C LEU A 43 12.22 0.23 16.71
N HIS A 44 11.91 -0.53 17.77
CA HIS A 44 11.12 -0.06 18.90
C HIS A 44 11.80 1.09 19.66
N SER A 45 13.13 1.06 19.83
CA SER A 45 13.86 2.18 20.45
C SER A 45 13.72 3.48 19.64
N TYR A 46 13.76 3.39 18.30
CA TYR A 46 13.52 4.52 17.41
C TYR A 46 12.09 5.05 17.55
N ARG A 47 11.09 4.15 17.58
CA ARG A 47 9.66 4.53 17.76
C ARG A 47 9.42 5.23 19.09
N ASN A 48 10.05 4.76 20.16
CA ASN A 48 9.96 5.41 21.47
C ASN A 48 10.61 6.80 21.46
N ARG A 49 11.73 6.98 20.74
CA ARG A 49 12.37 8.28 20.54
C ARG A 49 11.46 9.29 19.82
N ILE A 50 10.59 8.84 18.90
CA ILE A 50 9.57 9.69 18.25
C ILE A 50 8.68 10.37 19.29
N ASN A 51 8.16 9.60 20.26
CA ASN A 51 7.26 10.11 21.30
C ASN A 51 7.93 11.22 22.13
N THR A 52 9.23 11.07 22.43
CA THR A 52 10.01 12.08 23.14
C THR A 52 10.09 13.40 22.36
N TYR A 53 10.32 13.35 21.04
CA TYR A 53 10.33 14.55 20.20
C TYR A 53 8.95 15.17 20.01
N GLU A 54 7.90 14.36 19.89
CA GLU A 54 6.53 14.89 19.77
C GLU A 54 6.13 15.74 20.98
N LEU A 55 6.62 15.40 22.18
CA LEU A 55 6.36 16.16 23.41
C LEU A 55 7.22 17.43 23.54
N SER A 56 8.41 17.49 22.92
CA SER A 56 9.35 18.61 23.10
C SER A 56 9.15 19.77 22.11
N LEU A 57 8.46 19.53 21.00
CA LEU A 57 8.27 20.51 19.92
C LEU A 57 7.17 21.53 20.24
N THR A 58 7.54 22.81 20.42
CA THR A 58 6.61 23.89 20.85
C THR A 58 6.46 25.06 19.86
N ASN A 59 7.21 25.08 18.75
CA ASN A 59 7.34 26.25 17.86
C ASN A 59 6.53 26.16 16.55
N GLY A 60 5.34 25.56 16.55
CA GLY A 60 4.49 25.41 15.35
C GLY A 60 5.00 24.41 14.30
N LYS A 61 6.29 24.03 14.35
CA LYS A 61 6.88 22.88 13.64
C LYS A 61 6.76 21.64 14.53
N ASN A 62 5.92 20.69 14.13
CA ASN A 62 5.73 19.42 14.84
C ASN A 62 6.41 18.26 14.09
N TRP A 63 6.35 17.04 14.65
CA TRP A 63 6.89 15.82 14.01
C TRP A 63 6.44 15.65 12.56
N GLU A 64 5.16 15.91 12.28
CA GLU A 64 4.61 15.88 10.92
C GLU A 64 5.32 16.86 9.96
N TYR A 65 5.66 18.07 10.41
CA TYR A 65 6.39 19.05 9.61
C TYR A 65 7.77 18.53 9.19
N TYR A 66 8.53 17.96 10.12
CA TYR A 66 9.87 17.44 9.81
C TYR A 66 9.82 16.15 8.97
N LYS A 67 8.81 15.28 9.17
CA LYS A 67 8.55 14.13 8.28
C LYS A 67 8.27 14.57 6.84
N LYS A 68 7.55 15.67 6.67
CA LYS A 68 7.31 16.26 5.34
C LYS A 68 8.61 16.76 4.69
N ILE A 69 9.51 17.38 5.46
CA ILE A 69 10.79 17.91 4.95
C ILE A 69 11.74 16.79 4.53
N VAL A 70 11.84 15.70 5.28
CA VAL A 70 12.77 14.62 4.90
C VAL A 70 12.24 13.76 3.76
N ASN A 71 10.94 13.78 3.48
CA ASN A 71 10.31 12.96 2.46
C ASN A 71 10.59 13.52 1.04
N PRO A 72 11.36 12.82 0.18
CA PRO A 72 11.77 13.32 -1.13
C PRO A 72 10.59 13.61 -2.07
N PHE A 73 9.48 12.88 -1.90
CA PHE A 73 8.32 12.94 -2.80
C PHE A 73 7.13 13.70 -2.19
N GLU A 74 7.33 14.37 -1.06
CA GLU A 74 6.28 15.11 -0.36
C GLU A 74 5.62 16.18 -1.25
N LEU A 75 6.42 16.81 -2.12
CA LEU A 75 5.98 17.91 -2.98
C LEU A 75 5.27 17.44 -4.25
N VAL A 76 5.19 16.14 -4.54
CA VAL A 76 4.29 15.63 -5.58
C VAL A 76 2.86 16.12 -5.29
N TYR A 77 2.40 15.85 -4.07
CA TYR A 77 1.11 16.32 -3.56
C TYR A 77 1.15 16.48 -2.05
N THR A 78 1.11 17.72 -1.55
CA THR A 78 1.04 18.04 -0.12
C THR A 78 -0.18 18.88 0.22
N GLN A 79 -0.67 18.76 1.45
CA GLN A 79 -1.73 19.61 1.98
C GLN A 79 -1.13 20.89 2.57
N LYS A 80 -1.74 22.03 2.25
CA LYS A 80 -1.38 23.35 2.78
C LYS A 80 -1.81 23.46 4.25
N LYS A 81 -0.96 22.93 5.13
CA LYS A 81 -1.14 22.94 6.60
C LYS A 81 -0.20 23.92 7.31
N TYR A 82 0.87 24.34 6.64
CA TYR A 82 1.90 25.22 7.19
C TYR A 82 2.11 26.37 6.21
N ASP A 83 2.09 27.61 6.70
CA ASP A 83 2.01 28.82 5.86
C ASP A 83 3.18 28.97 4.87
N TYR A 84 4.37 28.53 5.27
CA TYR A 84 5.61 28.67 4.49
C TYR A 84 6.06 27.36 3.83
N PHE A 85 5.25 26.30 3.87
CA PHE A 85 5.61 25.04 3.22
C PHE A 85 5.27 25.09 1.72
N PRO A 86 6.14 24.61 0.81
CA PRO A 86 5.90 24.71 -0.62
C PRO A 86 4.62 24.01 -1.07
N ASP A 87 3.96 24.58 -2.08
CA ASP A 87 2.78 23.97 -2.70
C ASP A 87 3.16 22.76 -3.58
N SER A 88 2.18 21.90 -3.82
CA SER A 88 2.28 20.71 -4.68
C SER A 88 2.77 21.05 -6.09
N ILE A 89 3.54 20.13 -6.68
CA ILE A 89 3.98 20.19 -8.08
C ILE A 89 2.87 19.74 -9.02
N CYS A 90 2.15 18.67 -8.64
CA CYS A 90 1.08 18.15 -9.50
C CYS A 90 -0.14 19.08 -9.49
N CYS A 91 -0.86 19.13 -10.61
CA CYS A 91 -2.13 19.87 -10.69
C CYS A 91 -3.36 19.01 -10.33
N LEU A 92 -3.17 17.71 -10.10
CA LEU A 92 -4.25 16.81 -9.69
C LEU A 92 -4.71 17.11 -8.26
N ARG A 93 -6.00 16.88 -8.01
CA ARG A 93 -6.65 16.98 -6.69
C ARG A 93 -7.38 15.68 -6.38
N PRO A 94 -6.65 14.56 -6.20
CA PRO A 94 -7.28 13.27 -5.97
C PRO A 94 -7.98 13.21 -4.61
N LEU A 95 -8.84 12.21 -4.44
CA LEU A 95 -9.58 11.93 -3.20
C LEU A 95 -8.65 11.71 -2.00
N SER A 96 -7.46 11.16 -2.25
CA SER A 96 -6.41 10.95 -1.25
C SER A 96 -5.03 10.86 -1.89
N ARG A 97 -3.97 10.96 -1.07
CA ARG A 97 -2.58 10.73 -1.54
C ARG A 97 -2.35 9.28 -2.01
N SER A 98 -3.19 8.32 -1.60
CA SER A 98 -3.03 6.92 -2.02
C SER A 98 -3.23 6.74 -3.54
N TYR A 99 -3.92 7.66 -4.22
CA TYR A 99 -3.96 7.75 -5.68
C TYR A 99 -2.58 7.58 -6.33
N PHE A 100 -1.58 8.33 -5.86
CA PHE A 100 -0.26 8.33 -6.49
C PHE A 100 0.52 7.03 -6.26
N LYS A 101 0.29 6.36 -5.12
CA LYS A 101 0.86 5.03 -4.86
C LYS A 101 0.32 4.02 -5.86
N MET A 102 -0.98 4.09 -6.15
CA MET A 102 -1.62 3.19 -7.11
C MET A 102 -1.15 3.44 -8.55
N VAL A 103 -0.99 4.71 -8.96
CA VAL A 103 -0.39 5.05 -10.27
C VAL A 103 1.00 4.43 -10.41
N GLU A 104 1.85 4.59 -9.39
CA GLU A 104 3.20 4.03 -9.35
C GLU A 104 3.19 2.50 -9.41
N ILE A 105 2.37 1.84 -8.59
CA ILE A 105 2.26 0.37 -8.58
C ILE A 105 1.79 -0.16 -9.93
N LEU A 106 0.71 0.40 -10.50
CA LEU A 106 0.13 -0.05 -11.78
C LEU A 106 1.12 0.06 -12.94
N ASP A 107 1.90 1.13 -12.99
CA ASP A 107 2.94 1.33 -13.99
C ASP A 107 4.08 0.32 -13.84
N LEU A 108 4.59 0.13 -12.61
CA LEU A 108 5.73 -0.76 -12.35
C LEU A 108 5.41 -2.23 -12.60
N ILE A 109 4.21 -2.68 -12.22
CA ILE A 109 3.77 -4.05 -12.51
C ILE A 109 3.31 -4.24 -13.95
N LYS A 110 3.28 -3.16 -14.74
CA LYS A 110 2.81 -3.15 -16.13
C LYS A 110 1.39 -3.72 -16.25
N PHE A 111 0.51 -3.32 -15.35
CA PHE A 111 -0.84 -3.91 -15.20
C PHE A 111 -1.66 -3.88 -16.51
N PHE A 112 -1.52 -2.80 -17.29
CA PHE A 112 -2.26 -2.62 -18.54
C PHE A 112 -1.58 -3.20 -19.78
N ASP A 113 -0.38 -3.79 -19.65
CA ASP A 113 0.31 -4.44 -20.77
C ASP A 113 -0.43 -5.74 -21.16
N ILE A 114 -0.43 -6.03 -22.46
CA ILE A 114 -1.31 -7.00 -23.12
C ILE A 114 -1.19 -8.44 -22.53
N GLN A 115 -0.09 -8.76 -21.85
CA GLN A 115 0.21 -10.11 -21.35
C GLN A 115 -0.48 -10.47 -20.01
N TYR A 116 -0.90 -9.50 -19.19
CA TYR A 116 -1.52 -9.78 -17.87
C TYR A 116 -3.03 -9.97 -17.91
N ILE A 117 -3.66 -9.77 -19.06
CA ILE A 117 -5.10 -9.92 -19.22
C ILE A 117 -5.32 -11.04 -20.23
N PRO A 118 -5.74 -12.25 -19.79
CA PRO A 118 -6.01 -13.35 -20.70
C PRO A 118 -7.03 -12.87 -21.74
N VAL A 119 -6.61 -12.82 -23.00
CA VAL A 119 -7.53 -12.77 -24.13
C VAL A 119 -8.09 -14.18 -24.22
N SER A 120 -9.14 -14.49 -23.43
CA SER A 120 -9.86 -15.74 -23.62
C SER A 120 -10.36 -15.76 -25.06
N GLY A 121 -9.99 -16.84 -25.77
CA GLY A 121 -10.13 -16.97 -27.21
C GLY A 121 -11.53 -16.66 -27.74
N LEU A 122 -11.52 -16.27 -29.02
CA LEU A 122 -12.66 -15.98 -29.90
C LEU A 122 -13.33 -14.61 -29.68
N SER A 123 -13.16 -13.77 -30.71
CA SER A 123 -13.62 -12.38 -30.90
C SER A 123 -12.73 -11.31 -30.26
N GLY A 124 -12.23 -10.40 -31.10
CA GLY A 124 -11.36 -9.26 -30.72
C GLY A 124 -12.04 -8.18 -29.87
N VAL A 125 -12.88 -8.57 -28.92
CA VAL A 125 -13.48 -7.68 -27.93
C VAL A 125 -12.63 -7.72 -26.68
N THR A 126 -11.93 -6.62 -26.40
CA THR A 126 -11.28 -6.43 -25.11
C THR A 126 -12.34 -6.49 -24.00
N GLN A 127 -12.35 -7.55 -23.19
CA GLN A 127 -13.20 -7.58 -21.98
C GLN A 127 -12.86 -6.38 -21.09
N GLY A 128 -13.88 -5.68 -20.61
CA GLY A 128 -13.70 -4.59 -19.66
C GLY A 128 -13.30 -5.11 -18.27
N LEU A 129 -12.54 -4.30 -17.55
CA LEU A 129 -11.98 -4.63 -16.25
C LEU A 129 -13.06 -4.72 -15.17
N ARG A 130 -12.93 -5.70 -14.29
CA ARG A 130 -13.71 -5.88 -13.06
C ARG A 130 -12.78 -5.75 -11.87
N THR A 131 -13.16 -4.92 -10.91
CA THR A 131 -12.25 -4.50 -9.83
C THR A 131 -12.96 -4.63 -8.49
N ALA A 132 -12.22 -5.05 -7.45
CA ALA A 132 -12.75 -5.14 -6.09
C ALA A 132 -11.81 -4.47 -5.10
N HIS A 133 -12.39 -3.74 -4.15
CA HIS A 133 -11.65 -2.83 -3.27
C HIS A 133 -12.18 -2.91 -1.84
N VAL A 134 -11.31 -3.17 -0.87
CA VAL A 134 -11.69 -3.17 0.55
C VAL A 134 -10.84 -2.19 1.36
N CYS A 135 -11.45 -1.55 2.35
CA CYS A 135 -10.78 -0.62 3.26
C CYS A 135 -10.17 0.64 2.59
N GLU A 136 -10.66 1.03 1.42
CA GLU A 136 -10.04 2.11 0.63
C GLU A 136 -10.74 3.46 0.71
N GLY A 137 -11.68 3.67 1.64
CA GLY A 137 -12.34 4.97 1.81
C GLY A 137 -11.28 6.08 2.01
N PRO A 138 -11.27 7.16 1.21
CA PRO A 138 -12.33 7.67 0.34
C PRO A 138 -12.27 7.21 -1.14
N GLY A 139 -11.30 6.41 -1.56
CA GLY A 139 -11.27 5.78 -2.89
C GLY A 139 -10.11 6.19 -3.80
N GLY A 140 -8.99 6.67 -3.27
CA GLY A 140 -7.86 7.13 -4.09
C GLY A 140 -7.28 6.06 -5.02
N PHE A 141 -7.20 4.81 -4.58
CA PHE A 141 -6.79 3.67 -5.41
C PHE A 141 -7.79 3.44 -6.56
N ILE A 142 -9.08 3.49 -6.28
CA ILE A 142 -10.14 3.35 -7.28
C ILE A 142 -10.07 4.48 -8.32
N GLU A 143 -9.91 5.72 -7.87
CA GLU A 143 -9.75 6.89 -8.74
C GLU A 143 -8.55 6.74 -9.69
N ALA A 144 -7.39 6.36 -9.15
CA ALA A 144 -6.18 6.10 -9.95
C ALA A 144 -6.39 4.99 -10.97
N LEU A 145 -6.99 3.87 -10.57
CA LEU A 145 -7.26 2.75 -11.46
C LEU A 145 -8.18 3.16 -12.62
N PHE A 146 -9.22 3.96 -12.34
CA PHE A 146 -10.13 4.47 -13.37
C PHE A 146 -9.43 5.44 -14.34
N ASP A 147 -8.65 6.38 -13.81
CA ASP A 147 -7.94 7.36 -14.63
C ASP A 147 -6.86 6.69 -15.50
N GLU A 148 -6.07 5.77 -14.94
CA GLU A 148 -5.09 4.99 -15.72
C GLU A 148 -5.76 4.07 -16.73
N SER A 149 -6.88 3.43 -16.38
CA SER A 149 -7.66 2.63 -17.34
C SER A 149 -8.14 3.49 -18.52
N ALA A 150 -8.66 4.69 -18.25
CA ALA A 150 -9.12 5.61 -19.27
C ALA A 150 -7.99 6.08 -20.20
N LYS A 151 -6.81 6.43 -19.64
CA LYS A 151 -5.60 6.76 -20.42
C LYS A 151 -5.19 5.64 -21.38
N ARG A 152 -5.38 4.38 -20.96
CA ARG A 152 -5.08 3.18 -21.76
C ARG A 152 -6.26 2.69 -22.61
N LYS A 153 -7.36 3.45 -22.69
CA LYS A 153 -8.60 3.08 -23.41
C LYS A 153 -9.17 1.73 -22.96
N ARG A 154 -8.99 1.38 -21.68
CA ARG A 154 -9.58 0.20 -21.04
C ARG A 154 -10.82 0.62 -20.28
N LYS A 155 -11.95 0.00 -20.60
CA LYS A 155 -13.21 0.22 -19.87
C LYS A 155 -13.18 -0.55 -18.56
N VAL A 156 -13.53 0.09 -17.45
CA VAL A 156 -13.90 -0.60 -16.21
C VAL A 156 -15.39 -0.90 -16.27
N ASN A 157 -15.78 -2.17 -16.28
CA ASN A 157 -17.17 -2.59 -16.38
C ASN A 157 -17.87 -2.56 -15.02
N VAL A 158 -17.20 -3.05 -13.99
CA VAL A 158 -17.72 -3.13 -12.61
C VAL A 158 -16.58 -2.85 -11.65
N SER A 159 -16.85 -2.06 -10.62
CA SER A 159 -15.94 -1.82 -9.50
C SER A 159 -16.71 -1.96 -8.20
N VAL A 160 -16.47 -3.00 -7.41
CA VAL A 160 -17.15 -3.20 -6.12
C VAL A 160 -16.24 -2.72 -4.99
N ALA A 161 -16.78 -1.92 -4.07
CA ALA A 161 -15.99 -1.34 -2.99
C ALA A 161 -16.70 -1.41 -1.64
N MET A 162 -15.95 -1.70 -0.58
CA MET A 162 -16.46 -1.71 0.79
C MET A 162 -15.44 -1.08 1.73
N THR A 163 -15.92 -0.24 2.65
CA THR A 163 -15.09 0.37 3.68
C THR A 163 -15.93 0.62 4.93
N LEU A 164 -15.27 0.69 6.08
CA LEU A 164 -15.91 0.93 7.36
C LEU A 164 -16.68 2.26 7.34
N ARG A 165 -17.96 2.23 7.73
CA ARG A 165 -18.76 3.43 7.96
C ARG A 165 -18.43 4.02 9.32
N SER A 166 -17.43 4.88 9.35
CA SER A 166 -17.18 5.68 10.54
C SER A 166 -18.32 6.67 10.79
N ARG A 167 -18.73 6.78 12.06
CA ARG A 167 -19.59 7.87 12.55
C ARG A 167 -18.79 9.16 12.80
N GLN A 168 -17.47 9.06 12.88
CA GLN A 168 -16.59 10.20 13.13
C GLN A 168 -16.28 10.95 11.83
N SER A 169 -16.37 12.28 11.85
CA SER A 169 -16.21 13.13 10.66
C SER A 169 -14.76 13.28 10.16
N ASN A 170 -13.79 13.01 11.03
CA ASN A 170 -12.35 13.04 10.75
C ASN A 170 -11.87 11.83 9.94
N ILE A 171 -12.56 10.68 10.03
CA ILE A 171 -12.21 9.48 9.27
C ILE A 171 -12.75 9.63 7.83
N PRO A 172 -11.88 9.68 6.81
CA PRO A 172 -12.31 9.79 5.42
C PRO A 172 -13.16 8.58 5.02
N GLY A 173 -14.25 8.83 4.30
CA GLY A 173 -15.08 7.78 3.70
C GLY A 173 -15.67 8.27 2.39
N TRP A 174 -16.61 7.50 1.84
CA TRP A 174 -17.20 7.76 0.51
C TRP A 174 -17.92 9.12 0.36
N LYS A 175 -18.24 9.81 1.47
CA LYS A 175 -18.81 11.16 1.43
C LYS A 175 -17.94 12.14 0.63
N ARG A 176 -16.61 12.03 0.74
CA ARG A 176 -15.66 12.87 -0.03
C ARG A 176 -15.63 12.52 -1.51
N ALA A 177 -16.10 11.34 -1.89
CA ALA A 177 -16.07 10.81 -3.25
C ALA A 177 -17.39 11.00 -4.02
N SER A 178 -18.37 11.75 -3.48
CA SER A 178 -19.71 11.84 -4.09
C SER A 178 -19.69 12.22 -5.57
N GLN A 179 -18.91 13.23 -5.97
CA GLN A 179 -18.78 13.64 -7.37
C GLN A 179 -18.13 12.55 -8.24
N PHE A 180 -17.07 11.90 -7.74
CA PHE A 180 -16.39 10.81 -8.42
C PHE A 180 -17.31 9.59 -8.63
N LEU A 181 -18.08 9.21 -7.61
CA LEU A 181 -19.04 8.11 -7.67
C LEU A 181 -20.23 8.43 -8.59
N GLN A 182 -20.73 9.66 -8.59
CA GLN A 182 -21.81 10.08 -9.51
C GLN A 182 -21.37 10.01 -10.98
N LYS A 183 -20.12 10.39 -11.27
CA LYS A 183 -19.52 10.30 -12.60
C LYS A 183 -19.32 8.85 -13.05
N ASN A 184 -18.96 7.97 -12.11
CA ASN A 184 -18.61 6.57 -12.37
C ASN A 184 -19.66 5.62 -11.78
N LYS A 185 -20.83 5.55 -12.41
CA LYS A 185 -21.99 4.74 -11.96
C LYS A 185 -21.74 3.22 -11.91
N ASN A 186 -20.67 2.76 -12.54
CA ASN A 186 -20.19 1.37 -12.49
C ASN A 186 -19.47 1.03 -11.17
N ILE A 187 -19.19 2.03 -10.32
CA ILE A 187 -18.69 1.82 -8.96
C ILE A 187 -19.87 1.54 -8.03
N ARG A 188 -19.81 0.39 -7.35
CA ARG A 188 -20.83 -0.14 -6.46
C ARG A 188 -20.26 -0.17 -5.05
N VAL A 189 -20.62 0.83 -4.26
CA VAL A 189 -20.24 0.89 -2.84
C VAL A 189 -21.26 0.11 -2.01
N ILE A 190 -20.79 -0.90 -1.30
CA ILE A 190 -21.59 -1.75 -0.41
C ILE A 190 -21.05 -1.72 1.02
N PHE A 191 -21.87 -2.13 1.98
CA PHE A 191 -21.56 -2.02 3.41
C PHE A 191 -21.76 -3.31 4.21
N GLY A 192 -21.77 -4.46 3.52
CA GLY A 192 -21.99 -5.74 4.17
C GLY A 192 -23.43 -5.94 4.65
N GLU A 193 -23.66 -7.12 5.22
CA GLU A 193 -24.95 -7.57 5.74
C GLU A 193 -25.44 -6.70 6.89
N ASP A 194 -24.54 -6.32 7.82
CA ASP A 194 -24.89 -5.50 8.98
C ASP A 194 -24.81 -3.98 8.71
N HIS A 195 -24.53 -3.60 7.46
CA HIS A 195 -24.41 -2.23 6.98
C HIS A 195 -23.32 -1.39 7.68
N THR A 196 -22.35 -2.00 8.35
CA THR A 196 -21.21 -1.31 8.97
C THR A 196 -20.02 -1.15 8.01
N GLY A 197 -19.88 -2.04 7.03
CA GLY A 197 -18.70 -2.14 6.17
C GLY A 197 -17.44 -2.64 6.89
N ASP A 198 -17.60 -3.23 8.08
CA ASP A 198 -16.51 -3.85 8.83
C ASP A 198 -16.16 -5.21 8.23
N ILE A 199 -14.99 -5.30 7.58
CA ILE A 199 -14.55 -6.53 6.92
C ILE A 199 -14.04 -7.57 7.93
N MET A 200 -13.85 -7.22 9.20
CA MET A 200 -13.41 -8.18 10.23
C MET A 200 -14.54 -9.13 10.64
N LYS A 201 -15.79 -8.85 10.23
CA LYS A 201 -16.94 -9.72 10.49
C LYS A 201 -17.18 -10.68 9.34
N ALA A 202 -17.25 -11.98 9.64
CA ALA A 202 -17.44 -13.02 8.64
C ALA A 202 -18.68 -12.78 7.74
N ILE A 203 -19.78 -12.29 8.32
CA ILE A 203 -21.03 -11.99 7.58
C ILE A 203 -20.83 -10.91 6.50
N ASN A 204 -20.01 -9.90 6.77
CA ASN A 204 -19.75 -8.81 5.83
C ASN A 204 -18.77 -9.23 4.75
N GLN A 205 -17.80 -10.09 5.10
CA GLN A 205 -16.91 -10.71 4.12
C GLN A 205 -17.71 -11.52 3.11
N GLN A 206 -18.61 -12.40 3.59
CA GLN A 206 -19.42 -13.25 2.72
C GLN A 206 -20.35 -12.43 1.82
N TYR A 207 -21.04 -11.43 2.40
CA TYR A 207 -21.87 -10.51 1.63
C TYR A 207 -21.09 -9.84 0.48
N PHE A 208 -19.87 -9.35 0.76
CA PHE A 208 -19.04 -8.73 -0.26
C PHE A 208 -18.65 -9.72 -1.35
N ILE A 209 -18.23 -10.93 -0.96
CA ILE A 209 -17.81 -11.99 -1.90
C ILE A 209 -18.97 -12.35 -2.82
N ASP A 210 -20.14 -12.67 -2.26
CA ASP A 210 -21.33 -13.08 -3.02
C ASP A 210 -21.78 -11.97 -3.98
N TYR A 211 -21.79 -10.72 -3.51
CA TYR A 211 -22.11 -9.58 -4.35
C TYR A 211 -21.08 -9.39 -5.46
N ALA A 212 -19.78 -9.47 -5.15
CA ALA A 212 -18.71 -9.23 -6.11
C ALA A 212 -18.70 -10.27 -7.24
N ILE A 213 -18.87 -11.56 -6.90
CA ILE A 213 -18.74 -12.66 -7.87
C ILE A 213 -20.06 -13.02 -8.56
N HIS A 214 -21.16 -12.32 -8.25
CA HIS A 214 -22.47 -12.63 -8.81
C HIS A 214 -22.43 -12.61 -10.35
N PRO A 215 -23.02 -13.63 -11.04
CA PRO A 215 -22.98 -13.72 -12.50
C PRO A 215 -23.53 -12.48 -13.22
N ASP A 216 -24.58 -11.85 -12.67
CA ASP A 216 -25.16 -10.63 -13.23
C ASP A 216 -24.20 -9.44 -13.27
N TYR A 217 -23.11 -9.48 -12.49
CA TYR A 217 -22.07 -8.44 -12.46
C TYR A 217 -20.79 -8.90 -13.15
N GLY A 218 -20.85 -10.02 -13.87
CA GLY A 218 -19.80 -10.53 -14.73
C GLY A 218 -18.86 -11.52 -14.05
N GLY A 219 -19.02 -11.84 -12.76
CA GLY A 219 -18.19 -12.82 -12.05
C GLY A 219 -16.88 -12.29 -11.47
N LYS A 220 -15.89 -13.18 -11.28
CA LYS A 220 -14.60 -12.93 -10.61
C LYS A 220 -13.84 -11.70 -11.15
N MET A 221 -13.00 -11.10 -10.31
CA MET A 221 -12.35 -9.80 -10.51
C MET A 221 -10.96 -9.91 -11.15
N ASP A 222 -10.61 -8.94 -12.00
CA ASP A 222 -9.28 -8.80 -12.62
C ASP A 222 -8.23 -8.31 -11.62
N ILE A 223 -8.64 -7.43 -10.70
CA ILE A 223 -7.78 -6.86 -9.67
C ILE A 223 -8.54 -6.72 -8.36
N PHE A 224 -7.86 -7.07 -7.27
CA PHE A 224 -8.31 -6.85 -5.91
C PHE A 224 -7.28 -5.98 -5.17
N THR A 225 -7.75 -4.94 -4.51
CA THR A 225 -6.89 -4.07 -3.71
C THR A 225 -7.44 -3.85 -2.30
N ALA A 226 -6.53 -3.77 -1.34
CA ALA A 226 -6.81 -3.50 0.06
C ALA A 226 -5.80 -2.50 0.64
N ASP A 227 -6.22 -1.24 0.84
CA ASP A 227 -5.39 -0.14 1.40
C ASP A 227 -5.78 0.20 2.85
N GLY A 228 -6.06 -0.84 3.64
CA GLY A 228 -6.54 -0.70 5.02
C GLY A 228 -5.47 -0.26 6.03
N GLY A 229 -5.92 0.39 7.10
CA GLY A 229 -5.09 0.78 8.23
C GLY A 229 -5.90 1.45 9.33
N PHE A 230 -5.36 1.45 10.54
CA PHE A 230 -5.93 2.12 11.72
C PHE A 230 -5.05 3.28 12.17
N ASP A 231 -5.53 4.07 13.13
CA ASP A 231 -4.69 5.01 13.84
C ASP A 231 -3.89 4.28 14.92
N PHE A 232 -2.57 4.29 14.77
CA PHE A 232 -1.63 3.62 15.67
C PHE A 232 -0.82 4.61 16.52
N SER A 233 -1.20 5.89 16.52
CA SER A 233 -0.43 6.94 17.18
C SER A 233 -0.26 6.74 18.69
N TYR A 234 -1.11 5.93 19.31
CA TYR A 234 -1.01 5.60 20.74
C TYR A 234 0.12 4.60 21.03
N ASP A 235 0.36 3.63 20.14
CA ASP A 235 1.36 2.59 20.34
C ASP A 235 1.83 1.98 19.01
N TYR A 236 2.91 2.54 18.45
CA TYR A 236 3.51 2.03 17.22
C TYR A 236 4.15 0.63 17.36
N THR A 237 4.40 0.15 18.59
CA THR A 237 5.01 -1.17 18.83
C THR A 237 4.00 -2.30 18.59
N LYS A 238 2.70 -2.02 18.75
CA LYS A 238 1.62 -3.00 18.56
C LYS A 238 0.99 -2.96 17.17
N GLN A 239 1.49 -2.11 16.28
CA GLN A 239 0.90 -1.90 14.96
C GLN A 239 0.76 -3.21 14.16
N GLU A 240 1.80 -4.04 14.14
CA GLU A 240 1.78 -5.30 13.41
C GLU A 240 0.73 -6.28 13.95
N GLN A 241 0.65 -6.42 15.27
CA GLN A 241 -0.36 -7.27 15.92
C GLN A 241 -1.79 -6.77 15.64
N MET A 242 -2.00 -5.46 15.75
CA MET A 242 -3.33 -4.85 15.62
C MET A 242 -3.87 -4.87 14.19
N ILE A 243 -3.00 -4.81 13.18
CA ILE A 243 -3.44 -4.85 11.77
C ILE A 243 -3.67 -6.29 11.28
N PHE A 244 -3.07 -7.29 11.92
CA PHE A 244 -3.08 -8.67 11.45
C PHE A 244 -4.49 -9.22 11.12
N PRO A 245 -5.54 -9.02 11.95
CA PRO A 245 -6.90 -9.45 11.61
C PRO A 245 -7.41 -8.87 10.29
N LEU A 246 -7.08 -7.60 10.00
CA LEU A 246 -7.46 -6.93 8.76
C LEU A 246 -6.74 -7.53 7.55
N LEU A 247 -5.47 -7.95 7.71
CA LEU A 247 -4.70 -8.59 6.64
C LEU A 247 -5.29 -9.95 6.27
N VAL A 248 -5.65 -10.77 7.26
CA VAL A 248 -6.27 -12.09 7.04
C VAL A 248 -7.64 -11.94 6.35
N ALA A 249 -8.50 -11.06 6.87
CA ALA A 249 -9.81 -10.79 6.27
C ALA A 249 -9.70 -10.26 4.83
N SER A 250 -8.79 -9.33 4.56
CA SER A 250 -8.55 -8.79 3.22
C SER A 250 -8.05 -9.86 2.25
N THR A 251 -7.14 -10.72 2.72
CA THR A 251 -6.60 -11.83 1.92
C THR A 251 -7.69 -12.84 1.58
N LYS A 252 -8.53 -13.22 2.56
CA LYS A 252 -9.65 -14.15 2.35
C LYS A 252 -10.60 -13.62 1.28
N ILE A 253 -11.06 -12.37 1.44
CA ILE A 253 -11.94 -11.74 0.45
C ILE A 253 -11.25 -11.74 -0.93
N GLY A 254 -9.99 -11.30 -1.02
CA GLY A 254 -9.28 -11.24 -2.28
C GLY A 254 -9.15 -12.59 -2.99
N PHE A 255 -8.80 -13.64 -2.28
CA PHE A 255 -8.71 -15.00 -2.84
C PHE A 255 -10.08 -15.50 -3.33
N GLU A 256 -11.16 -15.18 -2.62
CA GLU A 256 -12.51 -15.59 -2.99
C GLU A 256 -13.14 -14.73 -4.10
N VAL A 257 -12.63 -13.54 -4.41
CA VAL A 257 -13.16 -12.70 -5.52
C VAL A 257 -12.28 -12.68 -6.77
N LEU A 258 -10.99 -12.93 -6.66
CA LEU A 258 -10.05 -12.87 -7.79
C LEU A 258 -10.25 -14.01 -8.78
N LYS A 259 -10.10 -13.69 -10.07
CA LYS A 259 -10.00 -14.70 -11.12
C LYS A 259 -8.57 -15.24 -11.22
N VAL A 260 -8.41 -16.44 -11.76
CA VAL A 260 -7.09 -16.96 -12.14
C VAL A 260 -6.44 -16.01 -13.15
N GLY A 261 -5.18 -15.67 -12.93
CA GLY A 261 -4.43 -14.65 -13.66
C GLY A 261 -4.56 -13.23 -13.07
N GLY A 262 -5.42 -13.01 -12.07
CA GLY A 262 -5.68 -11.68 -11.50
C GLY A 262 -4.50 -11.09 -10.71
N THR A 263 -4.62 -9.80 -10.40
CA THR A 263 -3.66 -9.02 -9.59
C THR A 263 -4.19 -8.75 -8.19
N PHE A 264 -3.37 -8.93 -7.17
CA PHE A 264 -3.69 -8.68 -5.77
C PHE A 264 -2.73 -7.65 -5.18
N ILE A 265 -3.25 -6.62 -4.53
CA ILE A 265 -2.46 -5.59 -3.85
C ILE A 265 -2.97 -5.45 -2.42
N LEU A 266 -2.12 -5.74 -1.45
CA LEU A 266 -2.46 -5.66 -0.03
C LEU A 266 -1.46 -4.76 0.69
N LYS A 267 -1.96 -3.70 1.30
CA LYS A 267 -1.18 -2.91 2.25
C LYS A 267 -0.88 -3.73 3.51
N LEU A 268 0.38 -3.68 3.93
CA LEU A 268 0.85 -4.20 5.20
C LEU A 268 1.84 -3.20 5.82
N PHE A 269 2.29 -3.51 7.02
CA PHE A 269 3.26 -2.69 7.74
C PHE A 269 4.54 -3.48 7.95
N ASP A 270 4.99 -3.59 9.19
CA ASP A 270 6.04 -4.51 9.58
C ASP A 270 5.66 -5.97 9.29
N PHE A 271 6.68 -6.82 9.18
CA PHE A 271 6.53 -8.26 8.95
C PHE A 271 7.58 -9.03 9.75
N TYR A 272 7.66 -8.75 11.06
CA TYR A 272 8.50 -9.46 12.03
C TYR A 272 7.76 -10.65 12.64
N GLN A 273 6.47 -10.51 12.92
CA GLN A 273 5.66 -11.52 13.59
C GLN A 273 5.50 -12.76 12.72
N LYS A 274 5.51 -13.92 13.40
CA LYS A 274 5.36 -15.22 12.77
C LYS A 274 4.07 -15.30 11.94
N SER A 275 2.97 -14.79 12.47
CA SER A 275 1.66 -14.72 11.82
C SER A 275 1.68 -13.91 10.51
N THR A 276 2.31 -12.74 10.49
CA THR A 276 2.45 -11.91 9.28
C THR A 276 3.32 -12.58 8.23
N VAL A 277 4.45 -13.16 8.64
CA VAL A 277 5.36 -13.88 7.72
C VAL A 277 4.69 -15.12 7.15
N ASP A 278 3.91 -15.84 7.96
CA ASP A 278 3.09 -16.95 7.50
C ASP A 278 2.08 -16.50 6.43
N LEU A 279 1.36 -15.40 6.67
CA LEU A 279 0.42 -14.88 5.68
C LEU A 279 1.12 -14.51 4.36
N LEU A 280 2.33 -13.94 4.44
CA LEU A 280 3.17 -13.65 3.27
C LEU A 280 3.63 -14.93 2.55
N TYR A 281 3.93 -16.01 3.28
CA TYR A 281 4.27 -17.31 2.70
C TYR A 281 3.09 -17.95 1.96
N LEU A 282 1.89 -17.83 2.52
CA LEU A 282 0.67 -18.24 1.83
C LEU A 282 0.47 -17.43 0.54
N LEU A 283 0.58 -16.11 0.64
CA LEU A 283 0.46 -15.22 -0.50
C LEU A 283 1.49 -15.54 -1.59
N SER A 284 2.78 -15.73 -1.26
CA SER A 284 3.84 -16.01 -2.24
C SER A 284 3.65 -17.32 -3.02
N TYR A 285 2.84 -18.24 -2.51
CA TYR A 285 2.49 -19.50 -3.16
C TYR A 285 1.32 -19.38 -4.16
N HIS A 286 0.43 -18.41 -3.96
CA HIS A 286 -0.81 -18.27 -4.74
C HIS A 286 -0.72 -17.29 -5.92
N PHE A 287 0.47 -16.74 -6.21
CA PHE A 287 0.72 -15.88 -7.37
C PHE A 287 1.92 -16.37 -8.17
N GLN A 288 1.87 -16.23 -9.50
CA GLN A 288 2.99 -16.55 -10.40
C GLN A 288 4.23 -15.70 -10.10
N GLU A 289 3.99 -14.44 -9.78
CA GLU A 289 5.00 -13.46 -9.43
C GLU A 289 4.52 -12.65 -8.22
N TRP A 290 5.44 -12.25 -7.35
CA TRP A 290 5.09 -11.42 -6.20
C TRP A 290 6.24 -10.50 -5.78
N THR A 291 5.93 -9.47 -4.98
CA THR A 291 6.91 -8.62 -4.33
C THR A 291 6.33 -7.99 -3.05
N ILE A 292 7.19 -7.50 -2.17
CA ILE A 292 6.83 -6.53 -1.12
C ILE A 292 7.49 -5.22 -1.50
N TYR A 293 6.67 -4.20 -1.72
CA TYR A 293 7.10 -2.95 -2.31
C TYR A 293 6.67 -1.74 -1.48
N LYS A 294 7.57 -0.76 -1.35
CA LYS A 294 7.29 0.54 -0.76
C LYS A 294 7.28 1.63 -1.84
N PRO A 295 6.10 2.10 -2.29
CA PRO A 295 6.01 3.20 -3.24
C PRO A 295 6.68 4.47 -2.70
N GLY A 296 7.29 5.28 -3.57
CA GLY A 296 7.88 6.56 -3.19
C GLY A 296 6.88 7.50 -2.52
N MET A 297 5.60 7.38 -2.86
CA MET A 297 4.51 8.14 -2.25
C MET A 297 4.07 7.63 -0.87
N SER A 298 4.63 6.50 -0.40
CA SER A 298 4.60 6.09 1.01
C SER A 298 5.71 6.81 1.77
N ARG A 299 5.38 7.40 2.93
CA ARG A 299 6.38 8.14 3.70
C ARG A 299 7.49 7.19 4.19
N PRO A 300 8.77 7.56 4.03
CA PRO A 300 9.88 6.65 4.30
C PRO A 300 10.04 6.29 5.79
N CYS A 301 9.66 7.18 6.70
CA CYS A 301 9.69 6.91 8.15
C CYS A 301 8.62 5.90 8.63
N ASN A 302 7.59 5.63 7.80
CA ASN A 302 6.50 4.73 8.16
C ASN A 302 6.81 3.32 7.64
N PRO A 303 6.44 2.25 8.37
CA PRO A 303 6.70 0.88 7.94
C PRO A 303 5.69 0.37 6.89
N GLU A 304 4.90 1.26 6.27
CA GLU A 304 3.92 0.88 5.25
C GLU A 304 4.60 0.30 4.00
N HIS A 305 4.17 -0.89 3.61
CA HIS A 305 4.55 -1.63 2.42
C HIS A 305 3.29 -2.18 1.71
N TYR A 306 3.47 -2.74 0.52
CA TYR A 306 2.43 -3.41 -0.24
C TYR A 306 2.92 -4.76 -0.72
N PHE A 307 2.23 -5.84 -0.36
CA PHE A 307 2.37 -7.10 -1.07
C PHE A 307 1.66 -6.95 -2.41
N ILE A 308 2.35 -7.27 -3.50
CA ILE A 308 1.80 -7.24 -4.84
C ILE A 308 1.98 -8.61 -5.47
N GLY A 309 0.88 -9.30 -5.71
CA GLY A 309 0.82 -10.60 -6.38
C GLY A 309 0.26 -10.47 -7.79
N LYS A 310 0.92 -11.08 -8.77
CA LYS A 310 0.51 -11.08 -10.18
C LYS A 310 0.29 -12.52 -10.65
N GLY A 311 -0.77 -12.73 -11.42
CA GLY A 311 -1.09 -14.05 -11.95
C GLY A 311 -1.60 -14.97 -10.85
N PHE A 312 -2.72 -14.61 -10.19
CA PHE A 312 -3.35 -15.46 -9.18
C PHE A 312 -3.58 -16.88 -9.70
N ILE A 313 -3.22 -17.89 -8.91
CA ILE A 313 -3.27 -19.30 -9.35
C ILE A 313 -4.58 -19.99 -8.94
N GLY A 314 -5.32 -19.39 -8.01
CA GLY A 314 -6.46 -20.03 -7.35
C GLY A 314 -6.07 -20.70 -6.04
N CYS A 315 -7.08 -21.10 -5.28
CA CYS A 315 -6.95 -21.76 -3.97
C CYS A 315 -7.72 -23.07 -3.97
N SER A 316 -7.25 -24.05 -3.20
CA SER A 316 -8.04 -25.24 -2.88
C SER A 316 -9.08 -24.90 -1.82
N ASP A 317 -10.12 -25.73 -1.70
CA ASP A 317 -11.13 -25.60 -0.64
C ASP A 317 -10.49 -25.65 0.75
N GLU A 318 -9.48 -26.50 0.97
CA GLU A 318 -8.71 -26.58 2.22
C GLU A 318 -8.10 -25.23 2.63
N VAL A 319 -7.53 -24.47 1.67
CA VAL A 319 -6.97 -23.13 1.95
C VAL A 319 -8.08 -22.17 2.33
N LEU A 320 -9.18 -22.15 1.58
CA LEU A 320 -10.30 -21.23 1.83
C LEU A 320 -10.98 -21.53 3.17
N ASP A 321 -11.15 -22.80 3.51
CA ASP A 321 -11.71 -23.23 4.79
C ASP A 321 -10.80 -22.87 5.96
N SER A 322 -9.48 -23.04 5.80
CA SER A 322 -8.50 -22.61 6.80
C SER A 322 -8.58 -21.10 7.04
N MET A 323 -8.69 -20.30 5.97
CA MET A 323 -8.83 -18.84 6.08
C MET A 323 -10.15 -18.41 6.73
N ARG A 324 -11.26 -19.12 6.45
CA ARG A 324 -12.54 -18.89 7.15
C ARG A 324 -12.37 -19.13 8.65
N LEU A 325 -11.71 -20.22 9.03
CA LEU A 325 -11.49 -20.54 10.44
C LEU A 325 -10.58 -19.51 11.12
N TRP A 326 -9.49 -19.07 10.47
CA TRP A 326 -8.64 -17.99 10.99
C TRP A 326 -9.41 -16.69 11.20
N CYS A 327 -10.28 -16.31 10.26
CA CYS A 327 -11.16 -15.15 10.43
C CYS A 327 -12.07 -15.32 11.65
N CYS A 328 -12.65 -16.51 11.85
CA CYS A 328 -13.47 -16.80 13.04
C CYS A 328 -12.68 -16.71 14.34
N ILE A 329 -11.48 -17.26 14.41
CA ILE A 329 -10.58 -17.17 15.59
C ILE A 329 -10.33 -15.70 15.94
N LEU A 330 -9.95 -14.91 14.94
CA LEU A 330 -9.62 -13.49 15.09
C LEU A 330 -10.85 -12.63 15.44
N GLU A 331 -12.01 -12.91 14.84
CA GLU A 331 -13.29 -12.23 15.16
C GLU A 331 -13.71 -12.47 16.62
N ASN A 332 -13.39 -13.64 17.17
CA ASN A 332 -13.60 -13.97 18.59
C ASN A 332 -12.49 -13.45 19.52
N ASN A 333 -11.57 -12.62 19.03
CA ASN A 333 -10.41 -12.11 19.77
C ASN A 333 -9.51 -13.20 20.35
N GLN A 334 -9.47 -14.38 19.73
CA GLN A 334 -8.56 -15.44 20.12
C GLN A 334 -7.18 -15.25 19.45
N PRO A 335 -6.08 -15.64 20.12
CA PRO A 335 -4.73 -15.45 19.59
C PRO A 335 -4.45 -16.37 18.41
N LEU A 336 -3.71 -15.86 17.43
CA LEU A 336 -3.32 -16.59 16.22
C LEU A 336 -1.93 -16.12 15.79
N ASP A 337 -0.92 -16.54 16.55
CA ASP A 337 0.46 -16.09 16.35
C ASP A 337 1.20 -16.86 15.25
N SER A 338 0.67 -18.00 14.82
CA SER A 338 1.17 -18.82 13.70
C SER A 338 0.01 -19.39 12.89
N LEU A 339 0.15 -19.40 11.56
CA LEU A 339 -0.78 -20.03 10.62
C LEU A 339 -0.27 -21.40 10.12
N PHE A 340 1.02 -21.69 10.30
CA PHE A 340 1.64 -22.95 9.87
C PHE A 340 2.41 -23.65 11.00
N TYR A 341 2.47 -24.98 10.95
CA TYR A 341 3.32 -25.80 11.83
C TYR A 341 4.76 -25.93 11.34
N THR A 342 5.01 -25.67 10.06
CA THR A 342 6.26 -26.02 9.38
C THR A 342 7.17 -24.84 9.12
N PRO A 343 8.49 -25.09 8.94
CA PRO A 343 9.41 -24.07 8.50
C PRO A 343 9.14 -23.69 7.04
N TYR A 344 9.54 -22.48 6.67
CA TYR A 344 9.41 -21.99 5.31
C TYR A 344 10.43 -22.61 4.36
N ALA A 345 10.14 -22.50 3.06
CA ALA A 345 11.16 -22.72 2.03
C ALA A 345 12.40 -21.84 2.30
N PRO A 346 13.63 -22.37 2.12
CA PRO A 346 14.86 -21.60 2.30
C PRO A 346 14.91 -20.34 1.44
N ASP A 347 14.48 -20.43 0.18
CA ASP A 347 14.47 -19.29 -0.74
C ASP A 347 13.53 -18.17 -0.25
N PHE A 348 12.33 -18.53 0.19
CA PHE A 348 11.38 -17.57 0.77
C PHE A 348 11.97 -16.92 2.03
N SER A 349 12.59 -17.72 2.91
CA SER A 349 13.21 -17.21 4.14
C SER A 349 14.31 -16.20 3.84
N SER A 350 15.12 -16.47 2.82
CA SER A 350 16.18 -15.56 2.36
C SER A 350 15.59 -14.27 1.79
N ILE A 351 14.54 -14.37 0.96
CA ILE A 351 13.85 -13.21 0.38
C ILE A 351 13.24 -12.32 1.47
N ILE A 352 12.45 -12.89 2.39
CA ILE A 352 11.81 -12.12 3.46
C ILE A 352 12.85 -11.45 4.36
N ARG A 353 13.92 -12.16 4.72
CA ARG A 353 15.01 -11.57 5.51
C ARG A 353 15.65 -10.39 4.78
N HIS A 354 15.96 -10.53 3.50
CA HIS A 354 16.54 -9.45 2.70
C HIS A 354 15.62 -8.22 2.62
N LEU A 355 14.33 -8.43 2.29
CA LEU A 355 13.35 -7.34 2.21
C LEU A 355 13.15 -6.64 3.55
N ARG A 356 13.22 -7.39 4.66
CA ARG A 356 13.15 -6.86 6.02
C ARG A 356 14.35 -5.97 6.34
N GLU A 357 15.56 -6.46 6.08
CA GLU A 357 16.82 -5.72 6.29
C GLU A 357 16.82 -4.40 5.49
N GLU A 358 16.34 -4.43 4.23
CA GLU A 358 16.21 -3.21 3.40
C GLU A 358 15.17 -2.23 3.95
N SER A 359 14.01 -2.72 4.36
CA SER A 359 12.96 -1.92 5.00
C SER A 359 13.49 -1.26 6.29
N PHE A 360 14.11 -2.05 7.15
CA PHE A 360 14.69 -1.60 8.42
C PHE A 360 15.74 -0.51 8.20
N LYS A 361 16.71 -0.75 7.31
CA LYS A 361 17.77 0.21 6.99
C LYS A 361 17.19 1.52 6.46
N SER A 362 16.28 1.45 5.49
CA SER A 362 15.65 2.63 4.91
C SER A 362 14.86 3.42 5.95
N GLN A 363 14.02 2.74 6.76
CA GLN A 363 13.20 3.40 7.76
C GLN A 363 14.03 4.10 8.84
N THR A 364 15.04 3.42 9.39
CA THR A 364 15.91 3.97 10.45
C THR A 364 16.75 5.14 9.94
N GLU A 365 17.27 5.06 8.71
CA GLU A 365 17.98 6.16 8.07
C GLU A 365 17.11 7.42 7.97
N TYR A 366 15.86 7.28 7.53
CA TYR A 366 14.96 8.43 7.45
C TYR A 366 14.51 8.94 8.83
N LEU A 367 14.37 8.07 9.83
CA LEU A 367 14.11 8.50 11.20
C LEU A 367 15.27 9.31 11.77
N GLU A 368 16.52 8.86 11.60
CA GLU A 368 17.70 9.65 11.99
C GLU A 368 17.77 10.99 11.27
N ARG A 369 17.42 11.04 9.97
CA ARG A 369 17.34 12.32 9.25
C ARG A 369 16.33 13.29 9.88
N VAL A 370 15.19 12.78 10.37
CA VAL A 370 14.20 13.62 11.07
C VAL A 370 14.76 14.10 12.40
N PHE A 371 15.33 13.20 13.20
CA PHE A 371 15.90 13.56 14.50
C PHE A 371 17.00 14.60 14.36
N PHE A 372 17.93 14.38 13.41
CA PHE A 372 18.97 15.34 13.06
C PHE A 372 18.39 16.71 12.66
N MET A 373 17.33 16.73 11.84
CA MET A 373 16.68 17.97 11.42
C MET A 373 16.09 18.74 12.60
N ILE A 374 15.48 18.03 13.55
CA ILE A 374 14.91 18.62 14.76
C ILE A 374 16.03 19.17 15.66
N ASP A 375 17.06 18.37 15.91
CA ASP A 375 18.17 18.72 16.80
C ASP A 375 18.99 19.91 16.27
N LYS A 376 19.20 19.97 14.94
CA LYS A 376 19.92 21.09 14.31
C LYS A 376 19.12 22.38 14.32
N ASN A 377 17.79 22.30 14.18
CA ASN A 377 16.89 23.44 14.12
C ASN A 377 17.40 24.56 13.17
N ASP A 378 17.87 24.17 11.98
CA ASP A 378 18.50 25.04 11.00
C ASP A 378 17.57 25.26 9.79
N ASP A 379 17.14 26.51 9.59
CA ASP A 379 16.23 26.88 8.50
C ASP A 379 16.89 26.81 7.11
N GLU A 380 18.20 27.04 6.99
CA GLU A 380 18.91 26.89 5.72
C GLU A 380 19.04 25.42 5.32
N LEU A 381 19.25 24.54 6.31
CA LEU A 381 19.19 23.09 6.09
C LEU A 381 17.80 22.68 5.59
N ILE A 382 16.72 23.17 6.20
CA ILE A 382 15.35 22.91 5.77
C ILE A 382 15.14 23.35 4.32
N LYS A 383 15.54 24.58 3.95
CA LYS A 383 15.44 25.09 2.57
C LYS A 383 16.19 24.20 1.59
N SER A 384 17.39 23.72 1.97
CA SER A 384 18.18 22.82 1.12
C SER A 384 17.48 21.49 0.85
N TYR A 385 16.78 20.91 1.85
CA TYR A 385 15.98 19.70 1.68
C TYR A 385 14.78 19.96 0.77
N LEU A 386 14.05 21.05 0.99
CA LEU A 386 12.89 21.40 0.17
C LEU A 386 13.27 21.59 -1.31
N LYS A 387 14.41 22.24 -1.61
CA LYS A 387 14.92 22.37 -2.97
C LYS A 387 15.24 21.02 -3.62
N ARG A 388 15.85 20.08 -2.86
CA ARG A 388 16.11 18.72 -3.35
C ARG A 388 14.82 17.93 -3.57
N ASN A 389 13.88 18.01 -2.64
CA ASN A 389 12.59 17.31 -2.75
C ASN A 389 11.76 17.84 -3.91
N GLU A 390 11.86 19.12 -4.25
CA GLU A 390 11.19 19.69 -5.41
C GLU A 390 11.65 19.02 -6.70
N LYS A 391 12.97 18.82 -6.84
CA LYS A 391 13.55 18.06 -7.94
C LYS A 391 13.07 16.61 -7.96
N SER A 392 13.20 15.88 -6.84
CA SER A 392 12.79 14.47 -6.77
C SER A 392 11.29 14.27 -7.05
N SER A 393 10.46 15.19 -6.56
CA SER A 393 9.01 15.19 -6.80
C SER A 393 8.67 15.52 -8.25
N TYR A 394 9.41 16.42 -8.89
CA TYR A 394 9.29 16.70 -10.32
C TYR A 394 9.65 15.48 -11.18
N GLU A 395 10.79 14.87 -10.92
CA GLU A 395 11.27 13.67 -11.61
C GLU A 395 10.27 12.50 -11.47
N TRP A 396 9.71 12.30 -10.27
CA TRP A 396 8.64 11.33 -10.03
C TRP A 396 7.41 11.64 -10.91
N CYS A 397 6.94 12.89 -10.93
CA CYS A 397 5.77 13.27 -11.74
C CYS A 397 6.01 13.04 -13.24
N VAL A 398 7.22 13.32 -13.73
CA VAL A 398 7.61 13.06 -15.12
C VAL A 398 7.63 11.56 -15.41
N ARG A 399 8.25 10.74 -14.55
CA ARG A 399 8.34 9.28 -14.73
C ARG A 399 6.98 8.60 -14.81
N PHE A 400 6.03 9.02 -13.97
CA PHE A 400 4.70 8.43 -13.89
C PHE A 400 3.63 9.21 -14.65
N ASN A 401 4.05 10.15 -15.50
CA ASN A 401 3.17 10.96 -16.36
C ASN A 401 2.01 11.63 -15.58
N VAL A 402 2.34 12.18 -14.41
CA VAL A 402 1.42 12.93 -13.57
C VAL A 402 1.45 14.40 -13.98
N PRO A 403 0.28 15.01 -14.28
CA PRO A 403 0.21 16.41 -14.72
C PRO A 403 0.81 17.41 -13.72
N ILE A 404 1.63 18.34 -14.22
CA ILE A 404 2.40 19.33 -13.45
C ILE A 404 1.91 20.74 -13.81
N TYR A 405 1.82 21.64 -12.82
CA TYR A 405 1.57 23.06 -13.10
C TYR A 405 2.67 23.65 -13.99
N SER A 406 2.29 24.34 -15.08
CA SER A 406 3.23 24.90 -16.06
C SER A 406 4.27 25.83 -15.44
N GLN A 407 3.86 26.67 -14.48
CA GLN A 407 4.77 27.55 -13.75
C GLN A 407 5.79 26.77 -12.92
N ARG A 408 5.36 25.70 -12.22
CA ARG A 408 6.24 24.84 -11.41
C ARG A 408 7.25 24.12 -12.29
N ARG A 409 6.82 23.59 -13.45
CA ARG A 409 7.73 22.99 -14.45
C ARG A 409 8.85 23.96 -14.85
N ARG A 410 8.50 25.18 -15.26
CA ARG A 410 9.49 26.20 -15.67
C ARG A 410 10.47 26.55 -14.56
N LEU A 411 9.99 26.70 -13.32
CA LEU A 411 10.83 27.04 -12.17
C LEU A 411 11.86 25.94 -11.89
N VAL A 412 11.44 24.67 -11.89
CA VAL A 412 12.33 23.54 -11.65
C VAL A 412 13.33 23.39 -12.79
N GLU A 413 12.90 23.44 -14.05
CA GLU A 413 13.77 23.36 -15.22
C GLU A 413 14.80 24.50 -15.26
N ALA A 414 14.39 25.74 -15.00
CA ALA A 414 15.29 26.90 -14.98
C ALA A 414 16.33 26.81 -13.84
N SER A 415 15.96 26.27 -12.68
CA SER A 415 16.86 26.08 -11.55
C SER A 415 17.94 25.00 -11.79
N HIS A 416 17.82 24.26 -12.89
CA HIS A 416 18.68 23.12 -13.23
C HIS A 416 19.46 23.30 -14.54
N SER A 417 19.14 24.32 -15.35
CA SER A 417 19.93 24.73 -16.52
C SER A 417 21.21 25.50 -16.17
N ASP A 418 21.45 25.84 -14.90
CA ASP A 418 22.63 26.59 -14.43
C ASP A 418 23.82 25.70 -14.00
N LEU A 419 23.92 24.46 -14.51
CA LEU A 419 25.16 23.68 -14.45
C LEU A 419 25.95 23.89 -15.75
N PRO A 420 27.27 24.20 -15.72
CA PRO A 420 27.98 24.70 -16.90
C PRO A 420 27.94 23.67 -18.03
N ALA A 421 27.48 24.11 -19.19
CA ALA A 421 27.76 23.44 -20.45
C ALA A 421 29.28 23.31 -20.60
N SER A 422 29.74 22.05 -20.68
CA SER A 422 30.92 21.60 -21.42
C SER A 422 32.13 22.55 -21.49
N SER A 423 33.21 22.18 -20.83
CA SER A 423 34.57 22.59 -21.23
C SER A 423 34.75 22.31 -22.73
N PRO A 424 35.19 23.30 -23.55
CA PRO A 424 35.30 23.10 -24.98
C PRO A 424 36.59 22.36 -25.35
N ARG A 425 36.39 21.27 -26.11
CA ARG A 425 37.31 20.49 -26.96
C ARG A 425 38.37 19.62 -26.29
#